data_AF-A0A5E5QBS7-F1
#
_entry.id   AF-A0A5E5QBS7-F1
#
_cell.length_a   1.000
_cell.length_b   1.000
_cell.length_c   1.000
_cell.angle_alpha   90.00
_cell.angle_beta   90.00
_cell.angle_gamma   90.00
#
_symmetry.space_group_name_H-M   'P 1'
#
loop_
_entity.id
_entity.type
_entity.pdbx_description
1 polymer ?
#
loop_
_entity_poly.entity_id
_entity_poly.type
_entity_poly.pdbx_seq_one_letter_code
_entity_poly.pdbx_strand_id
1 'polypeptide(L)'
;MKNKSILAIMLVTTMGFVNAGIFDDIGNGIAGAADDVADFTVNAAEDTADFVVEVAEDTAVVIFNGVTTVGNAMNGDDLRHNWIQKDN
;
A
#
# COMPACT_ATOMS: atom_id res chain seq x y z
N MET A 1 -40.77 49.56 -1.46
CA MET A 1 -40.47 48.28 -0.77
C MET A 1 -39.88 47.21 -1.70
N LYS A 2 -40.24 47.15 -2.99
CA LYS A 2 -39.82 46.08 -3.93
C LYS A 2 -38.30 45.88 -4.11
N ASN A 3 -37.49 46.95 -4.09
CA ASN A 3 -36.03 46.82 -4.26
C ASN A 3 -35.29 46.20 -3.06
N LYS A 4 -35.82 46.34 -1.84
CA LYS A 4 -35.18 45.79 -0.63
C LYS A 4 -35.30 44.26 -0.59
N SER A 5 -36.42 43.72 -1.07
CA SER A 5 -36.66 42.27 -1.16
C SER A 5 -35.78 41.59 -2.21
N ILE A 6 -35.56 42.24 -3.36
CA ILE A 6 -34.67 41.72 -4.42
C ILE A 6 -33.21 41.67 -3.94
N LEU A 7 -32.73 42.71 -3.26
CA LEU A 7 -31.38 42.72 -2.68
C LEU A 7 -31.19 41.60 -1.65
N ALA A 8 -32.19 41.37 -0.79
CA ALA A 8 -32.12 40.32 0.23
C ALA A 8 -32.08 38.92 -0.39
N ILE A 9 -32.87 38.68 -1.44
CA ILE A 9 -32.85 37.41 -2.19
C ILE A 9 -31.49 37.21 -2.83
N MET A 10 -30.93 38.22 -3.53
CA MET A 10 -29.61 38.08 -4.15
C MET A 10 -28.52 37.79 -3.12
N LEU A 11 -28.51 38.49 -1.98
CA LEU A 11 -27.52 38.27 -0.92
C LEU A 11 -27.55 36.84 -0.39
N VAL A 12 -28.74 36.31 -0.08
CA VAL A 12 -28.91 34.94 0.40
C VAL A 12 -28.49 33.93 -0.67
N THR A 13 -28.85 34.17 -1.93
CA THR A 13 -28.50 33.26 -3.03
C THR A 13 -26.98 33.24 -3.25
N THR A 14 -26.31 34.40 -3.24
CA THR A 14 -24.85 34.48 -3.36
C THR A 14 -24.14 33.81 -2.18
N MET A 15 -24.61 34.02 -0.94
CA MET A 15 -24.06 33.33 0.24
C MET A 15 -24.25 31.80 0.16
N GLY A 16 -25.38 31.34 -0.37
CA GLY A 16 -25.65 29.93 -0.61
C GLY A 16 -24.68 29.29 -1.62
N PHE A 17 -24.41 29.98 -2.73
CA PHE A 17 -23.44 29.51 -3.74
C PHE A 17 -22.00 29.54 -3.22
N VAL A 18 -21.61 30.56 -2.44
CA VAL A 18 -20.27 30.62 -1.83
C VAL A 18 -20.08 29.48 -0.85
N ASN A 19 -21.07 29.18 -0.01
CA ASN A 19 -21.01 28.04 0.90
C ASN A 19 -20.94 26.71 0.16
N ALA A 20 -21.71 26.53 -0.92
CA ALA A 20 -21.67 25.31 -1.72
C ALA A 20 -20.27 25.06 -2.32
N GLY A 21 -19.64 26.10 -2.90
CA GLY A 21 -18.28 25.99 -3.43
C GLY A 21 -17.23 25.64 -2.37
N ILE A 22 -17.36 26.18 -1.15
CA ILE A 22 -16.47 25.84 -0.02
C ILE A 22 -16.63 24.36 0.38
N PHE A 23 -17.85 23.85 0.42
CA PHE A 23 -18.08 22.44 0.76
C PHE A 23 -17.59 21.49 -0.33
N ASP A 24 -17.72 21.85 -1.61
CA ASP A 24 -17.18 21.07 -2.73
C ASP A 24 -15.64 21.02 -2.69
N ASP A 25 -14.97 22.16 -2.46
CA ASP A 25 -13.51 22.22 -2.35
C ASP A 25 -12.99 21.40 -1.15
N ILE A 26 -13.65 21.50 0.01
CA ILE A 26 -13.31 20.70 1.20
C ILE A 26 -13.54 19.21 0.92
N GLY A 27 -14.67 18.85 0.31
CA GLY A 27 -15.00 17.47 -0.03
C GLY A 27 -13.98 16.85 -0.96
N ASN A 28 -13.58 17.57 -2.00
CA ASN A 28 -12.56 17.13 -2.95
C ASN A 28 -11.18 16.99 -2.28
N GLY A 29 -10.80 17.92 -1.41
CA GLY A 29 -9.55 17.84 -0.65
C GLY A 29 -9.49 16.63 0.29
N ILE A 30 -10.60 16.33 0.98
CA ILE A 30 -10.71 15.15 1.85
C ILE A 30 -10.68 13.86 1.01
N ALA A 31 -11.39 13.83 -0.12
CA ALA A 31 -11.42 12.66 -1.00
C ALA A 31 -10.02 12.35 -1.56
N GLY A 32 -9.30 13.36 -2.05
CA GLY A 32 -7.93 13.18 -2.54
C GLY A 32 -6.97 12.69 -1.44
N ALA A 33 -7.05 13.27 -0.24
CA ALA A 33 -6.22 12.82 0.88
C ALA A 33 -6.55 11.38 1.33
N ALA A 34 -7.81 10.94 1.22
CA ALA A 34 -8.20 9.58 1.51
C ALA A 34 -7.65 8.59 0.47
N ASP A 35 -7.66 8.99 -0.81
CA ASP A 35 -7.10 8.21 -1.93
C ASP A 35 -5.58 8.03 -1.76
N ASP A 36 -4.86 9.13 -1.47
CA ASP A 36 -3.41 9.10 -1.22
C ASP A 36 -3.02 8.15 -0.07
N VAL A 37 -3.80 8.15 1.02
CA VAL A 37 -3.57 7.26 2.18
C VAL A 37 -3.88 5.81 1.84
N ALA A 38 -4.92 5.56 1.05
CA ALA A 38 -5.27 4.22 0.60
C ALA A 38 -4.16 3.64 -0.28
N ASP A 39 -3.68 4.42 -1.26
CA ASP A 39 -2.59 4.02 -2.15
C ASP A 39 -1.28 3.75 -1.40
N PHE A 40 -0.91 4.63 -0.46
CA PHE A 40 0.27 4.39 0.39
C PHE A 40 0.14 3.09 1.18
N THR A 41 -1.05 2.83 1.74
CA THR A 41 -1.29 1.63 2.56
C THR A 41 -1.23 0.35 1.73
N VAL A 42 -1.79 0.36 0.52
CA VAL A 42 -1.76 -0.78 -0.40
C VAL A 42 -0.32 -1.07 -0.83
N ASN A 43 0.41 -0.06 -1.28
CA ASN A 43 1.80 -0.23 -1.71
C ASN A 43 2.69 -0.75 -0.58
N ALA A 44 2.56 -0.20 0.63
CA ALA A 44 3.33 -0.68 1.78
C ALA A 44 3.00 -2.14 2.16
N ALA A 45 1.74 -2.55 1.98
CA ALA A 45 1.32 -3.93 2.22
C ALA A 45 1.88 -4.89 1.16
N GLU A 46 1.89 -4.48 -0.12
CA GLU A 46 2.47 -5.25 -1.23
C GLU A 46 3.98 -5.43 -1.04
N ASP A 47 4.73 -4.35 -0.78
CA ASP A 47 6.17 -4.40 -0.51
C ASP A 47 6.51 -5.32 0.68
N THR A 48 5.69 -5.29 1.73
CA THR A 48 5.87 -6.15 2.91
C THR A 48 5.59 -7.61 2.56
N ALA A 49 4.56 -7.89 1.76
CA ALA A 49 4.22 -9.24 1.35
C ALA A 49 5.33 -9.85 0.49
N ASP A 50 5.84 -9.10 -0.48
CA ASP A 50 6.92 -9.54 -1.36
C ASP A 50 8.20 -9.85 -0.56
N PHE A 51 8.57 -8.98 0.37
CA PHE A 51 9.71 -9.23 1.26
C PHE A 51 9.54 -10.49 2.11
N VAL A 52 8.34 -10.71 2.66
CA VAL A 52 8.06 -11.92 3.47
C VAL A 52 8.16 -13.18 2.62
N VAL A 53 7.67 -13.16 1.38
CA VAL A 53 7.77 -14.29 0.45
C VAL A 53 9.22 -14.56 0.11
N GLU A 54 10.00 -13.54 -0.26
CA GLU A 54 11.43 -13.68 -0.59
C GLU A 54 12.22 -14.31 0.57
N VAL A 55 12.04 -13.78 1.79
CA VAL A 55 12.71 -14.30 2.99
C VAL A 55 12.27 -15.74 3.31
N ALA A 56 11.00 -16.07 3.09
CA ALA A 56 10.50 -17.42 3.32
C ALA A 56 11.12 -18.42 2.34
N GLU A 57 11.25 -18.05 1.05
CA GLU A 57 11.91 -18.86 0.04
C GLU A 57 13.39 -19.09 0.37
N ASP A 58 14.10 -18.03 0.72
CA ASP A 58 15.52 -18.11 1.08
C ASP A 58 15.73 -19.01 2.30
N THR A 59 14.87 -18.85 3.31
CA THR A 59 14.88 -19.69 4.51
C THR A 59 14.62 -21.15 4.15
N ALA A 60 13.68 -21.43 3.25
CA ALA A 60 13.39 -22.79 2.80
C ALA A 60 14.59 -23.43 2.08
N VAL A 61 15.28 -22.68 1.22
CA VAL A 61 16.52 -23.14 0.54
C VAL A 61 17.60 -23.46 1.57
N VAL A 62 17.81 -22.59 2.56
CA VAL A 62 18.80 -22.82 3.63
C VAL A 62 18.47 -24.08 4.44
N ILE A 63 17.21 -24.26 4.85
CA ILE A 63 16.77 -25.44 5.58
C ILE A 63 16.98 -26.71 4.74
N PHE A 64 16.53 -26.70 3.48
CA PHE A 64 16.67 -27.83 2.58
C PHE A 64 18.14 -28.22 2.39
N ASN A 65 18.99 -27.23 2.09
CA ASN A 65 20.42 -27.42 1.93
C ASN A 65 21.07 -27.99 3.21
N GLY A 66 20.67 -27.48 4.38
CA GLY A 66 21.13 -27.98 5.67
C GLY A 66 20.75 -29.44 5.90
N VAL A 67 19.48 -29.78 5.68
CA VAL A 67 18.97 -31.16 5.84
C VAL A 67 19.66 -32.12 4.87
N THR A 68 19.76 -31.75 3.60
CA THR A 68 20.43 -32.56 2.57
C THR A 68 21.90 -32.77 2.91
N THR A 69 22.59 -31.73 3.37
CA THR A 69 24.00 -31.83 3.76
C THR A 69 24.20 -32.77 4.94
N VAL A 70 23.34 -32.69 5.96
CA VAL A 70 23.39 -33.62 7.11
C VAL A 70 23.12 -35.06 6.66
N GLY A 71 22.10 -35.28 5.83
CA GLY A 71 21.79 -36.61 5.30
C GLY A 71 22.93 -37.22 4.50
N ASN A 72 23.52 -36.46 3.58
CA ASN A 72 24.64 -36.89 2.76
C ASN A 72 25.90 -37.15 3.60
N ALA A 73 26.16 -36.33 4.63
CA ALA A 73 27.26 -36.58 5.56
C ALA A 73 27.08 -37.89 6.35
N MET A 74 25.84 -38.21 6.76
CA MET A 74 25.52 -39.46 7.44
C MET A 74 25.67 -40.69 6.51
N ASN A 75 25.43 -40.51 5.22
CA ASN A 75 25.59 -41.54 4.20
C ASN A 75 27.04 -41.70 3.71
N GLY A 76 27.95 -40.80 4.09
CA GLY A 76 29.34 -40.78 3.64
C GLY A 76 29.54 -40.21 2.22
N ASP A 77 28.55 -39.46 1.72
CA ASP A 77 28.58 -38.84 0.39
C ASP A 77 29.49 -37.60 0.36
N ASP A 78 29.98 -37.25 -0.84
CA ASP A 78 30.80 -36.06 -1.06
C ASP A 78 29.94 -34.78 -0.99
N LEU A 79 30.27 -33.88 -0.06
CA LEU A 79 29.49 -32.68 0.22
C LEU A 79 29.81 -31.49 -0.71
N ARG A 80 30.81 -31.60 -1.59
CA ARG A 80 31.29 -30.48 -2.43
C ARG A 80 30.24 -29.89 -3.38
N HIS A 81 29.16 -30.62 -3.64
CA HIS A 81 28.08 -30.21 -4.54
C HIS A 81 26.69 -30.22 -3.88
N ASN A 82 26.62 -30.16 -2.54
CA ASN A 82 25.36 -30.28 -1.80
C ASN A 82 24.52 -29.01 -1.68
N TRP A 83 25.02 -27.88 -2.20
CA TRP A 83 24.35 -26.59 -2.07
C TRP A 83 23.65 -26.20 -3.36
N ILE A 84 22.33 -26.02 -3.26
CA ILE A 84 21.54 -25.37 -4.29
C ILE A 84 21.62 -23.86 -4.04
N GLN A 85 22.07 -23.10 -5.04
CA GLN A 85 21.99 -21.64 -5.04
C GLN A 85 20.63 -21.23 -5.61
N LYS A 86 19.97 -20.25 -4.98
CA LYS A 86 18.83 -19.56 -5.57
C LYS A 86 19.37 -18.73 -6.74
N ASP A 87 18.79 -18.88 -7.92
CA ASP A 87 19.10 -18.02 -9.06
C ASP A 87 18.59 -16.62 -8.73
N ASN A 88 19.48 -15.62 -8.73
CA ASN A 88 19.13 -14.21 -8.54
C ASN A 88 18.46 -13.61 -9.78
#